data_AF-A0A2J4JQC0-F1
#
_entry.id   AF-A0A2J4JQC0-F1
#
_cell.length_a   1.000
_cell.length_b   1.000
_cell.length_c   1.000
_cell.angle_alpha   90.00
_cell.angle_beta   90.00
_cell.angle_gamma   90.00
#
_symmetry.space_group_name_H-M   'P 1'
#
loop_
_entity.id
_entity.type
_entity.pdbx_description
1 polymer ?
#
loop_
_entity_poly.entity_id
_entity_poly.type
_entity_poly.pdbx_seq_one_letter_code
_entity_poly.pdbx_strand_id
1 'polypeptide(L)'
;MISFLLCLALLIIGYFVYGKIVDNTFGPDDRETPAVRINDGVDYVVMPQWKLFLVQLLNIAGLGPIFGALQGALWGPVVFLWITFGTIFAGGVHDYFSGMMSERNDGASIAEVTGRYLGPVMQNIMRVFSVVLLIMVGTVFAVGPAGLIVTLCKNSGMSGLLTTTLFWLIIILVYYFIATFISIDAIIGKIYPVFGICLIIMAVGVIFGIFTNPAYTIPEIWANFGNMHPSGTPIWSFMFITVACGAISGFHSTQSPLMARCMKSEKQGHFVFYGAMVCEGVIALIWAAAGCALYTITDGKMAGLAEALAAGQSAAIYDVCAKTMGGVGIALAMIGVVICPVTSGDTAFRSARLTLADWLKIDQDSYANRLKLCIPVLGVGAFLGIGNALGFINYTVIWRYFSWTNQTLAMIVLWAASMYLFKEKKNYWITAVPATFMSA
;
A
#
# COMPACT_ATOMS: atom_id res chain seq x y z
N MET A 1 -12.28 2.74 23.48
CA MET A 1 -11.07 3.48 23.04
C MET A 1 -9.75 2.96 23.58
N ILE A 2 -9.70 2.26 24.72
CA ILE A 2 -8.44 1.78 25.32
C ILE A 2 -7.74 0.77 24.39
N SER A 3 -8.47 -0.17 23.80
CA SER A 3 -7.91 -1.17 22.87
C SER A 3 -7.15 -0.52 21.71
N PHE A 4 -7.73 0.53 21.12
CA PHE A 4 -7.09 1.31 20.06
C PHE A 4 -5.78 1.96 20.54
N LEU A 5 -5.80 2.62 21.70
CA LEU A 5 -4.62 3.27 22.26
C LEU A 5 -3.50 2.27 22.60
N LEU A 6 -3.85 1.08 23.08
CA LEU A 6 -2.90 0.00 23.32
C LEU A 6 -2.28 -0.49 22.01
N CYS A 7 -3.08 -0.74 20.97
CA CYS A 7 -2.59 -1.11 19.65
C CYS A 7 -1.67 -0.03 19.04
N LEU A 8 -2.03 1.25 19.17
CA LEU A 8 -1.20 2.37 18.73
C LEU A 8 0.13 2.42 19.49
N ALA A 9 0.10 2.26 20.81
CA ALA A 9 1.32 2.19 21.62
C ALA A 9 2.19 0.99 21.23
N LEU A 10 1.59 -0.17 20.97
CA LEU A 10 2.30 -1.36 20.52
C LEU A 10 2.98 -1.15 19.16
N LEU A 11 2.35 -0.48 18.20
CA LEU A 11 3.00 -0.12 16.92
C LEU A 11 4.23 0.77 17.13
N ILE A 12 4.10 1.81 17.97
CA ILE A 12 5.20 2.74 18.27
C ILE A 12 6.34 2.02 18.99
N ILE A 13 6.02 1.24 20.03
CA ILE A 13 7.01 0.44 20.77
C ILE A 13 7.65 -0.61 19.85
N GLY A 14 6.86 -1.26 19.00
CA GLY A 14 7.30 -2.24 18.03
C GLY A 14 8.34 -1.69 17.07
N TYR A 15 8.18 -0.45 16.59
CA TYR A 15 9.18 0.24 15.78
C TYR A 15 10.54 0.35 16.48
N PHE A 16 10.56 0.83 17.72
CA PHE A 16 11.81 1.05 18.47
C PHE A 16 12.45 -0.24 18.98
N VAL A 17 11.63 -1.24 19.35
CA VAL A 17 12.12 -2.49 19.95
C VAL A 17 12.31 -3.56 18.89
N TYR A 18 11.23 -4.04 18.28
CA TYR A 18 11.30 -5.14 17.32
C TYR A 18 11.93 -4.71 15.99
N GLY A 19 11.62 -3.50 15.51
CA GLY A 19 12.30 -2.92 14.35
C GLY A 19 13.82 -2.83 14.55
N LYS A 20 14.30 -2.56 15.77
CA LYS A 20 15.75 -2.57 16.06
C LYS A 20 16.33 -3.98 16.08
N ILE A 21 15.57 -4.98 16.52
CA ILE A 21 15.97 -6.40 16.42
C ILE A 21 16.12 -6.81 14.94
N VAL A 22 15.17 -6.41 14.09
CA VAL A 22 15.21 -6.64 12.64
C VAL A 22 16.44 -5.99 12.01
N ASP A 23 16.66 -4.70 12.31
CA ASP A 23 17.81 -3.92 11.86
C ASP A 23 19.14 -4.58 12.26
N ASN A 24 19.31 -4.90 13.55
CA ASN A 24 20.50 -5.57 14.05
C ASN A 24 20.71 -6.97 13.43
N THR A 25 19.64 -7.71 13.15
CA THR A 25 19.72 -9.03 12.51
C THR A 25 20.27 -8.90 11.10
N PHE A 26 19.75 -7.96 10.30
CA PHE A 26 20.26 -7.70 8.95
C PHE A 26 21.69 -7.16 8.95
N GLY A 27 22.04 -6.36 9.96
CA GLY A 27 23.35 -5.78 10.19
C GLY A 27 23.80 -4.83 9.08
N PRO A 28 23.15 -3.65 8.93
CA PRO A 28 23.64 -2.56 8.09
C PRO A 28 25.07 -2.16 8.44
N ASP A 29 25.89 -1.84 7.44
CA ASP A 29 27.26 -1.35 7.65
C ASP A 29 27.53 -0.04 6.86
N ASP A 30 28.81 0.35 6.79
CA ASP A 30 29.27 1.58 6.16
C ASP A 30 29.72 1.37 4.70
N ARG A 31 29.27 0.29 4.04
CA ARG A 31 29.54 0.08 2.61
C ARG A 31 28.93 1.21 1.77
N GLU A 32 29.58 1.48 0.65
CA GLU A 32 29.09 2.46 -0.30
C GLU A 32 27.80 1.94 -0.98
N THR A 33 26.75 2.75 -0.91
CA THR A 33 25.43 2.40 -1.47
C THR A 33 25.40 2.59 -2.98
N PRO A 34 24.47 1.90 -3.71
CA PRO A 34 24.30 2.09 -5.14
C PRO A 34 24.03 3.54 -5.54
N ALA A 35 23.30 4.29 -4.69
CA ALA A 35 23.00 5.71 -4.92
C ALA A 35 24.25 6.60 -5.00
N VAL A 36 25.34 6.21 -4.32
CA VAL A 36 26.61 6.93 -4.33
C VAL A 36 27.50 6.39 -5.44
N ARG A 37 27.64 5.06 -5.54
CA ARG A 37 28.59 4.41 -6.45
C ARG A 37 28.20 4.46 -7.93
N ILE A 38 26.91 4.32 -8.25
CA ILE A 38 26.39 4.22 -9.63
C ILE A 38 25.63 5.50 -10.04
N ASN A 39 25.67 6.56 -9.21
CA ASN A 39 24.86 7.76 -9.34
C ASN A 39 24.69 8.25 -10.79
N ASP A 40 23.50 8.02 -11.36
CA ASP A 40 23.19 8.28 -12.77
C ASP A 40 22.34 9.54 -12.96
N GLY A 41 21.96 10.19 -11.85
CA GLY A 41 21.12 11.39 -11.87
C GLY A 41 19.65 11.14 -12.24
N VAL A 42 19.21 9.89 -12.36
CA VAL A 42 17.85 9.53 -12.79
C VAL A 42 17.22 8.45 -11.90
N ASP A 43 17.79 7.24 -11.87
CA ASP A 43 17.28 6.12 -11.09
C ASP A 43 18.10 5.91 -9.80
N TYR A 44 19.35 6.37 -9.78
CA TYR A 44 20.28 6.29 -8.66
C TYR A 44 20.69 7.70 -8.24
N VAL A 45 20.02 8.25 -7.23
CA VAL A 45 20.27 9.61 -6.75
C VAL A 45 20.18 9.69 -5.24
N VAL A 46 21.21 10.22 -4.60
CA VAL A 46 21.21 10.42 -3.15
C VAL A 46 20.12 11.43 -2.75
N MET A 47 19.17 10.97 -1.92
CA MET A 47 18.09 11.80 -1.41
C MET A 47 18.17 11.96 0.12
N PRO A 48 17.77 13.11 0.69
CA PRO A 48 17.66 13.28 2.13
C PRO A 48 16.73 12.25 2.77
N GLN A 49 17.11 11.73 3.95
CA GLN A 49 16.39 10.66 4.65
C GLN A 49 14.90 10.95 4.88
N TRP A 50 14.54 12.18 5.25
CA TRP A 50 13.15 12.55 5.48
C TRP A 50 12.32 12.54 4.20
N LYS A 51 12.92 12.86 3.04
CA LYS A 51 12.25 12.77 1.74
C LYS A 51 12.10 11.31 1.33
N LEU A 52 13.14 10.49 1.51
CA LEU A 52 13.09 9.04 1.25
C LEU A 52 11.94 8.38 2.04
N PHE A 53 11.81 8.72 3.32
CA PHE A 53 10.73 8.22 4.15
C PHE A 53 9.35 8.63 3.62
N LEU A 54 9.15 9.91 3.29
CA LEU A 54 7.86 10.39 2.78
C LEU A 54 7.51 9.81 1.41
N VAL A 55 8.51 9.66 0.52
CA VAL A 55 8.31 9.05 -0.80
C VAL A 55 8.05 7.55 -0.66
N GLN A 56 8.78 6.84 0.20
CA GLN A 56 8.48 5.43 0.51
C GLN A 56 7.07 5.30 1.05
N LEU A 57 6.72 6.09 2.07
CA LEU A 57 5.37 6.08 2.68
C LEU A 57 4.30 6.33 1.63
N LEU A 58 4.49 7.28 0.71
CA LEU A 58 3.52 7.55 -0.35
C LEU A 58 3.45 6.42 -1.39
N ASN A 59 4.59 5.80 -1.72
CA ASN A 59 4.65 4.71 -2.68
C ASN A 59 3.96 3.45 -2.15
N ILE A 60 3.91 3.25 -0.83
CA ILE A 60 3.23 2.10 -0.20
C ILE A 60 1.79 2.42 0.22
N ALA A 61 1.54 3.63 0.73
CA ALA A 61 0.24 4.05 1.23
C ALA A 61 -0.68 4.56 0.10
N GLY A 62 -1.34 3.60 -0.55
CA GLY A 62 -2.41 3.85 -1.53
C GLY A 62 -3.82 3.77 -0.92
N LEU A 63 -4.77 3.21 -1.67
CA LEU A 63 -6.11 2.95 -1.13
C LEU A 63 -6.13 1.83 -0.09
N GLY A 64 -5.16 0.92 -0.13
CA GLY A 64 -5.07 -0.25 0.75
C GLY A 64 -5.22 0.03 2.25
N PRO A 65 -4.39 0.89 2.86
CA PRO A 65 -4.46 1.16 4.31
C PRO A 65 -5.73 1.92 4.72
N ILE A 66 -6.41 2.59 3.80
CA ILE A 66 -7.66 3.30 4.09
C ILE A 66 -8.84 2.36 3.90
N PHE A 67 -8.99 1.88 2.68
CA PHE A 67 -10.12 1.10 2.24
C PHE A 67 -10.10 -0.33 2.80
N GLY A 68 -8.94 -0.99 2.76
CA GLY A 68 -8.77 -2.32 3.33
C GLY A 68 -9.01 -2.31 4.83
N ALA A 69 -8.59 -1.26 5.54
CA ALA A 69 -8.88 -1.09 6.96
C ALA A 69 -10.37 -0.89 7.26
N LEU A 70 -11.08 -0.08 6.46
CA LEU A 70 -12.53 0.07 6.56
C LEU A 70 -13.27 -1.25 6.29
N GLN A 71 -12.86 -2.00 5.26
CA GLN A 71 -13.42 -3.33 5.03
C GLN A 71 -13.11 -4.29 6.19
N GLY A 72 -11.89 -4.25 6.72
CA GLY A 72 -11.48 -5.07 7.85
C GLY A 72 -12.29 -4.78 9.13
N ALA A 73 -12.70 -3.53 9.31
CA ALA A 73 -13.57 -3.12 10.41
C ALA A 73 -14.96 -3.78 10.38
N LEU A 74 -15.37 -4.44 9.29
CA LEU A 74 -16.58 -5.27 9.28
C LEU A 74 -16.53 -6.40 10.31
N TRP A 75 -15.34 -6.91 10.64
CA TRP A 75 -15.16 -7.91 11.69
C TRP A 75 -15.10 -7.31 13.10
N GLY A 76 -15.24 -5.99 13.23
CA GLY A 76 -15.15 -5.28 14.49
C GLY A 76 -13.71 -5.04 14.94
N PRO A 77 -13.50 -4.75 16.24
CA PRO A 77 -12.21 -4.28 16.74
C PRO A 77 -11.10 -5.35 16.74
N VAL A 78 -11.41 -6.62 16.42
CA VAL A 78 -10.40 -7.66 16.21
C VAL A 78 -9.41 -7.30 15.08
N VAL A 79 -9.84 -6.47 14.12
CA VAL A 79 -8.98 -5.94 13.06
C VAL A 79 -7.76 -5.18 13.60
N PHE A 80 -7.87 -4.55 14.78
CA PHE A 80 -6.75 -3.82 15.39
C PHE A 80 -5.58 -4.75 15.72
N LEU A 81 -5.86 -5.97 16.16
CA LEU A 81 -4.82 -6.97 16.44
C LEU A 81 -4.12 -7.40 15.15
N TRP A 82 -4.89 -7.61 14.08
CA TRP A 82 -4.36 -7.98 12.78
C TRP A 82 -3.42 -6.90 12.23
N ILE A 83 -3.86 -5.64 12.23
CA ILE A 83 -3.04 -4.52 11.79
C ILE A 83 -1.79 -4.43 12.68
N THR A 84 -1.95 -4.38 14.01
CA THR A 84 -0.84 -4.18 14.94
C THR A 84 0.24 -5.26 14.81
N PHE A 85 -0.15 -6.53 14.93
CA PHE A 85 0.81 -7.63 14.92
C PHE A 85 1.31 -7.93 13.51
N GLY A 86 0.45 -7.79 12.50
CA GLY A 86 0.83 -7.89 11.10
C GLY A 86 1.91 -6.88 10.73
N THR A 87 1.69 -5.59 11.05
CA THR A 87 2.68 -4.53 10.81
C THR A 87 4.01 -4.80 11.52
N ILE A 88 4.00 -5.20 12.80
CA ILE A 88 5.24 -5.37 13.58
C ILE A 88 6.02 -6.61 13.11
N PHE A 89 5.35 -7.76 13.02
CA PHE A 89 6.02 -9.05 12.86
C PHE A 89 6.10 -9.53 11.42
N ALA A 90 5.25 -9.03 10.52
CA ALA A 90 5.23 -9.42 9.11
C ALA A 90 5.59 -8.24 8.20
N GLY A 91 4.73 -7.22 8.09
CA GLY A 91 4.90 -6.10 7.14
C GLY A 91 6.21 -5.35 7.33
N GLY A 92 6.53 -4.91 8.55
CA GLY A 92 7.76 -4.17 8.82
C GLY A 92 9.00 -5.00 8.50
N VAL A 93 8.98 -6.30 8.80
CA VAL A 93 10.05 -7.23 8.43
C VAL A 93 10.15 -7.35 6.91
N HIS A 94 9.02 -7.61 6.24
CA HIS A 94 8.94 -7.76 4.79
C HIS A 94 9.47 -6.52 4.06
N ASP A 95 8.98 -5.33 4.39
CA ASP A 95 9.34 -4.09 3.72
C ASP A 95 10.82 -3.77 3.94
N TYR A 96 11.29 -3.90 5.18
CA TYR A 96 12.71 -3.73 5.52
C TYR A 96 13.60 -4.67 4.73
N PHE A 97 13.34 -5.98 4.74
CA PHE A 97 14.16 -6.95 4.01
C PHE A 97 14.06 -6.77 2.50
N SER A 98 12.89 -6.41 1.95
CA SER A 98 12.74 -6.19 0.52
C SER A 98 13.62 -5.04 0.01
N GLY A 99 13.61 -3.90 0.71
CA GLY A 99 14.44 -2.74 0.39
C GLY A 99 15.92 -3.00 0.63
N MET A 100 16.27 -3.56 1.79
CA MET A 100 17.66 -3.78 2.18
C MET A 100 18.36 -4.89 1.38
N MET A 101 17.64 -5.95 0.98
CA MET A 101 18.19 -6.93 0.05
C MET A 101 18.36 -6.33 -1.33
N SER A 102 17.43 -5.50 -1.82
CA SER A 102 17.59 -4.79 -3.09
C SER A 102 18.83 -3.89 -3.05
N GLU A 103 19.03 -3.15 -1.96
CA GLU A 103 20.19 -2.30 -1.73
C GLU A 103 21.52 -3.05 -1.86
N ARG A 104 21.63 -4.21 -1.21
CA ARG A 104 22.82 -5.09 -1.29
C ARG A 104 23.00 -5.79 -2.63
N ASN A 105 22.01 -5.71 -3.50
CA ASN A 105 22.01 -6.28 -4.84
C ASN A 105 21.93 -5.19 -5.91
N ASP A 106 22.59 -4.05 -5.67
CA ASP A 106 22.71 -2.91 -6.61
C ASP A 106 21.37 -2.25 -6.96
N GLY A 107 20.40 -2.25 -6.06
CA GLY A 107 19.06 -1.73 -6.33
C GLY A 107 18.26 -2.60 -7.32
N ALA A 108 18.62 -3.88 -7.46
CA ALA A 108 17.91 -4.81 -8.34
C ALA A 108 16.43 -4.94 -7.94
N SER A 109 15.57 -5.19 -8.93
CA SER A 109 14.15 -5.42 -8.68
C SER A 109 13.95 -6.65 -7.80
N ILE A 110 12.85 -6.67 -7.05
CA ILE A 110 12.60 -7.76 -6.10
C ILE A 110 12.48 -9.14 -6.77
N ALA A 111 12.06 -9.18 -8.04
CA ALA A 111 12.01 -10.41 -8.81
C ALA A 111 13.42 -10.97 -9.06
N GLU A 112 14.40 -10.12 -9.38
CA GLU A 112 15.80 -10.51 -9.55
C GLU A 112 16.43 -10.94 -8.23
N VAL A 113 16.19 -10.17 -7.16
CA VAL A 113 16.64 -10.51 -5.81
C VAL A 113 16.10 -11.89 -5.40
N THR A 114 14.81 -12.14 -5.64
CA THR A 114 14.20 -13.45 -5.38
C THR A 114 14.87 -14.56 -6.18
N GLY A 115 15.20 -14.32 -7.45
CA GLY A 115 15.92 -15.29 -8.28
C GLY A 115 17.30 -15.67 -7.74
N ARG A 116 18.05 -14.71 -7.18
CA ARG A 116 19.36 -14.96 -6.55
C ARG A 116 19.28 -15.88 -5.32
N TYR A 117 18.17 -15.81 -4.57
CA TYR A 117 18.03 -16.55 -3.31
C TYR A 117 17.19 -17.84 -3.44
N LEU A 118 16.15 -17.85 -4.27
CA LEU A 118 15.22 -18.97 -4.46
C LEU A 118 15.35 -19.69 -5.82
N GLY A 119 16.21 -19.19 -6.71
CA GLY A 119 16.49 -19.81 -8.01
C GLY A 119 15.60 -19.32 -9.17
N PRO A 120 15.90 -19.77 -10.40
CA PRO A 120 15.32 -19.22 -11.64
C PRO A 120 13.83 -19.53 -11.81
N VAL A 121 13.34 -20.63 -11.24
CA VAL A 121 11.91 -20.97 -11.27
C VAL A 121 11.10 -19.92 -10.52
N MET A 122 11.54 -19.59 -9.29
CA MET A 122 10.86 -18.61 -8.46
C MET A 122 11.01 -17.18 -8.99
N GLN A 123 12.13 -16.88 -9.66
CA GLN A 123 12.32 -15.62 -10.38
C GLN A 123 11.22 -15.40 -11.44
N ASN A 124 10.94 -16.41 -12.27
CA ASN A 124 9.93 -16.29 -13.32
C ASN A 124 8.52 -16.22 -12.73
N ILE A 125 8.23 -16.97 -11.66
CA ILE A 125 6.97 -16.83 -10.92
C ILE A 125 6.82 -15.39 -10.41
N MET A 126 7.84 -14.85 -9.76
CA MET A 126 7.82 -13.46 -9.26
C MET A 126 7.62 -12.43 -10.36
N ARG A 127 8.25 -12.59 -11.53
CA ARG A 127 8.07 -11.67 -12.66
C ARG A 127 6.62 -11.66 -13.15
N VAL A 128 6.02 -12.83 -13.37
CA VAL A 128 4.61 -12.96 -13.81
C VAL A 128 3.68 -12.33 -12.77
N PHE A 129 3.81 -12.74 -11.51
CA PHE A 129 2.95 -12.25 -10.43
C PHE A 129 3.13 -10.74 -10.19
N SER A 130 4.35 -10.21 -10.31
CA SER A 130 4.62 -8.77 -10.19
C SER A 130 3.93 -7.98 -11.29
N VAL A 131 4.01 -8.41 -12.55
CA VAL A 131 3.34 -7.72 -13.66
C VAL A 131 1.82 -7.72 -13.47
N VAL A 132 1.24 -8.87 -13.09
CA VAL A 132 -0.20 -8.97 -12.81
C VAL A 132 -0.59 -8.06 -11.64
N LEU A 133 0.14 -8.12 -10.52
CA LEU A 133 -0.11 -7.27 -9.36
C LEU A 133 -0.06 -5.78 -9.73
N LEU A 134 0.98 -5.36 -10.43
CA LEU A 134 1.22 -3.96 -10.75
C LEU A 134 0.16 -3.39 -11.71
N ILE A 135 -0.32 -4.19 -12.68
CA ILE A 135 -1.47 -3.82 -13.51
C ILE A 135 -2.73 -3.69 -12.65
N MET A 136 -2.98 -4.65 -11.77
CA MET A 136 -4.16 -4.62 -10.90
C MET A 136 -4.14 -3.42 -9.94
N VAL A 137 -3.00 -3.12 -9.32
CA VAL A 137 -2.81 -1.92 -8.48
C VAL A 137 -3.09 -0.67 -9.29
N GLY A 138 -2.46 -0.53 -10.46
CA GLY A 138 -2.65 0.61 -11.34
C GLY A 138 -4.12 0.83 -11.71
N THR A 139 -4.85 -0.24 -12.04
CA THR A 139 -6.29 -0.18 -12.32
C THR A 139 -7.12 0.20 -11.09
N VAL A 140 -6.93 -0.49 -9.97
CA VAL A 140 -7.68 -0.26 -8.72
C VAL A 140 -7.47 1.16 -8.21
N PHE A 141 -6.24 1.67 -8.32
CA PHE A 141 -5.87 3.03 -7.92
C PHE A 141 -6.21 4.10 -8.97
N ALA A 142 -6.65 3.73 -10.17
CA ALA A 142 -7.30 4.67 -11.10
C ALA A 142 -8.81 4.76 -10.82
N VAL A 143 -9.45 3.62 -10.61
CA VAL A 143 -10.90 3.52 -10.43
C VAL A 143 -11.36 4.12 -9.10
N GLY A 144 -10.66 3.84 -7.99
CA GLY A 144 -11.06 4.35 -6.66
C GLY A 144 -11.08 5.88 -6.57
N PRO A 145 -10.00 6.59 -6.98
CA PRO A 145 -9.98 8.05 -7.04
C PRO A 145 -11.01 8.62 -8.01
N ALA A 146 -11.20 8.01 -9.20
CA ALA A 146 -12.25 8.43 -10.13
C ALA A 146 -13.65 8.37 -9.47
N GLY A 147 -13.95 7.31 -8.73
CA GLY A 147 -15.20 7.19 -7.97
C GLY A 147 -15.33 8.23 -6.85
N LEU A 148 -14.22 8.63 -6.23
CA LEU A 148 -14.22 9.65 -5.18
C LEU A 148 -14.47 11.04 -5.73
N ILE A 149 -13.85 11.39 -6.86
CA ILE A 149 -14.13 12.66 -7.55
C ILE A 149 -15.61 12.72 -7.96
N VAL A 150 -16.16 11.63 -8.50
CA VAL A 150 -17.59 11.56 -8.84
C VAL A 150 -18.49 11.78 -7.62
N THR A 151 -18.16 11.14 -6.50
CA THR A 151 -18.92 11.27 -5.24
C THR A 151 -18.95 12.74 -4.79
N LEU A 152 -17.81 13.41 -4.91
CA LEU A 152 -17.67 14.82 -4.55
C LEU A 152 -18.41 15.77 -5.48
N CYS A 153 -18.33 15.53 -6.80
CA CYS A 153 -19.09 16.29 -7.78
C CYS A 153 -20.60 16.15 -7.53
N LYS A 154 -21.10 14.94 -7.30
CA LYS A 154 -22.51 14.67 -7.01
C LYS A 154 -22.97 15.40 -5.74
N ASN A 155 -22.19 15.30 -4.66
CA ASN A 155 -22.52 15.94 -3.39
C ASN A 155 -22.42 17.47 -3.43
N SER A 156 -21.67 18.03 -4.39
CA SER A 156 -21.59 19.47 -4.65
C SER A 156 -22.70 19.97 -5.60
N GLY A 157 -23.66 19.11 -5.98
CA GLY A 157 -24.76 19.46 -6.88
C GLY A 157 -24.38 19.53 -8.36
N MET A 158 -23.19 19.09 -8.74
CA MET A 158 -22.77 19.03 -10.14
C MET A 158 -23.46 17.87 -10.86
N SER A 159 -23.67 18.00 -12.17
CA SER A 159 -24.32 16.98 -13.00
C SER A 159 -23.62 16.82 -14.36
N GLY A 160 -24.03 15.81 -15.13
CA GLY A 160 -23.47 15.51 -16.45
C GLY A 160 -22.13 14.77 -16.40
N LEU A 161 -21.25 15.04 -17.36
CA LEU A 161 -20.01 14.29 -17.59
C LEU A 161 -19.08 14.23 -16.36
N LEU A 162 -19.06 15.28 -15.53
CA LEU A 162 -18.23 15.36 -14.32
C LEU A 162 -18.68 14.40 -13.22
N THR A 163 -19.88 13.80 -13.32
CA THR A 163 -20.41 12.80 -12.39
C THR A 163 -20.31 11.36 -12.91
N THR A 164 -19.55 11.14 -13.99
CA THR A 164 -19.36 9.83 -14.61
C THR A 164 -17.97 9.30 -14.29
N THR A 165 -17.88 8.09 -13.71
CA THR A 165 -16.60 7.46 -13.36
C THR A 165 -15.68 7.28 -14.56
N LEU A 166 -16.25 6.94 -15.72
CA LEU A 166 -15.50 6.76 -16.97
C LEU A 166 -14.74 8.03 -17.40
N PHE A 167 -15.34 9.22 -17.23
CA PHE A 167 -14.72 10.48 -17.63
C PHE A 167 -13.42 10.72 -16.84
N TRP A 168 -13.49 10.63 -15.51
CA TRP A 168 -12.32 10.80 -14.64
C TRP A 168 -11.31 9.67 -14.78
N LEU A 169 -11.78 8.44 -14.98
CA LEU A 169 -10.90 7.30 -15.23
C LEU A 169 -10.06 7.51 -16.50
N ILE A 170 -10.67 7.99 -17.60
CA ILE A 170 -9.94 8.29 -18.84
C ILE A 170 -8.87 9.37 -18.59
N ILE A 171 -9.21 10.43 -17.85
CA ILE A 171 -8.23 11.47 -17.49
C ILE A 171 -7.05 10.88 -16.71
N ILE A 172 -7.32 10.03 -15.71
CA ILE A 172 -6.27 9.39 -14.90
C ILE A 172 -5.42 8.45 -15.77
N LEU A 173 -6.02 7.66 -16.65
CA LEU A 173 -5.29 6.75 -17.54
C LEU A 173 -4.41 7.50 -18.56
N VAL A 174 -4.91 8.63 -19.09
CA VAL A 174 -4.11 9.53 -19.95
C VAL A 174 -2.95 10.12 -19.17
N TYR A 175 -3.19 10.56 -17.93
CA TYR A 175 -2.12 11.01 -17.04
C TYR A 175 -1.09 9.90 -16.78
N TYR A 176 -1.50 8.67 -16.48
CA TYR A 176 -0.57 7.54 -16.30
C TYR A 176 0.24 7.28 -17.55
N PHE A 177 -0.40 7.29 -18.72
CA PHE A 177 0.30 7.14 -19.99
C PHE A 177 1.42 8.17 -20.13
N ILE A 178 1.11 9.47 -19.93
CA ILE A 178 2.10 10.54 -20.01
C ILE A 178 3.18 10.37 -18.93
N ALA A 179 2.78 10.13 -17.67
CA ALA A 179 3.67 10.02 -16.52
C ALA A 179 4.70 8.90 -16.70
N THR A 180 4.34 7.78 -17.34
CA THR A 180 5.31 6.70 -17.60
C THR A 180 6.51 7.14 -18.45
N PHE A 181 6.40 8.21 -19.25
CA PHE A 181 7.50 8.74 -20.06
C PHE A 181 8.31 9.82 -19.38
N ILE A 182 7.80 10.43 -18.30
CA ILE A 182 8.48 11.48 -17.54
C ILE A 182 9.43 10.84 -16.52
N SER A 183 10.58 11.48 -16.28
CA SER A 183 11.54 11.06 -15.26
C SER A 183 10.95 11.18 -13.85
N ILE A 184 11.37 10.26 -12.97
CA ILE A 184 10.90 10.17 -11.58
C ILE A 184 11.12 11.50 -10.85
N ASP A 185 12.30 12.11 -11.01
CA ASP A 185 12.69 13.31 -10.26
C ASP A 185 11.90 14.58 -10.55
N ALA A 186 11.33 14.71 -11.75
CA ALA A 186 10.63 15.93 -12.15
C ALA A 186 9.33 16.14 -11.36
N ILE A 187 8.70 15.05 -10.90
CA ILE A 187 7.38 15.06 -10.27
C ILE A 187 7.46 14.50 -8.84
N ILE A 188 8.12 13.35 -8.65
CA ILE A 188 8.15 12.61 -7.39
C ILE A 188 8.96 13.37 -6.33
N GLY A 189 10.20 13.79 -6.63
CA GLY A 189 11.08 14.40 -5.62
C GLY A 189 10.62 15.77 -5.07
N LYS A 190 9.75 16.50 -5.79
CA LYS A 190 9.29 17.85 -5.42
C LYS A 190 7.89 17.90 -4.82
N ILE A 191 6.93 17.19 -5.40
CA ILE A 191 5.51 17.34 -5.04
C ILE A 191 5.08 16.24 -4.06
N TYR A 192 5.63 15.03 -4.18
CA TYR A 192 5.13 13.86 -3.45
C TYR A 192 5.29 13.96 -1.92
N PRO A 193 6.36 14.58 -1.37
CA PRO A 193 6.44 14.78 0.08
C PRO A 193 5.25 15.57 0.66
N VAL A 194 4.65 16.49 -0.11
CA VAL A 194 3.47 17.24 0.32
C VAL A 194 2.26 16.31 0.45
N PHE A 195 2.06 15.40 -0.49
CA PHE A 195 0.96 14.43 -0.43
C PHE A 195 1.12 13.44 0.73
N GLY A 196 2.34 12.98 1.01
CA GLY A 196 2.63 12.18 2.20
C GLY A 196 2.27 12.89 3.50
N ILE A 197 2.56 14.20 3.60
CA ILE A 197 2.15 15.02 4.75
C ILE A 197 0.62 15.14 4.82
N CYS A 198 -0.06 15.39 3.70
CA CYS A 198 -1.52 15.46 3.65
C CYS A 198 -2.18 14.16 4.14
N LEU A 199 -1.62 13.00 3.77
CA LEU A 199 -2.10 11.70 4.22
C LEU A 199 -2.02 11.55 5.75
N ILE A 200 -0.89 11.98 6.35
CA ILE A 200 -0.69 11.96 7.81
C ILE A 200 -1.67 12.92 8.49
N ILE A 201 -1.78 14.16 8.00
CA ILE A 201 -2.71 15.18 8.56
C ILE A 201 -4.14 14.66 8.52
N MET A 202 -4.54 14.02 7.43
CA MET A 202 -5.87 13.44 7.30
C MET A 202 -6.11 12.32 8.32
N ALA A 203 -5.16 11.40 8.49
CA ALA A 203 -5.29 10.34 9.51
C ALA A 203 -5.41 10.95 10.92
N VAL A 204 -4.57 11.94 11.25
CA VAL A 204 -4.66 12.66 12.53
C VAL A 204 -6.02 13.37 12.69
N GLY A 205 -6.54 13.98 11.63
CA GLY A 205 -7.84 14.64 11.66
C GLY A 205 -9.01 13.68 11.85
N VAL A 206 -8.98 12.50 11.21
CA VAL A 206 -9.99 11.44 11.41
C VAL A 206 -10.02 11.01 12.88
N ILE A 207 -8.86 10.67 13.46
CA ILE A 207 -8.83 10.21 14.85
C ILE A 207 -9.22 11.33 15.83
N PHE A 208 -8.80 12.57 15.58
CA PHE A 208 -9.22 13.71 16.38
C PHE A 208 -10.73 13.93 16.34
N GLY A 209 -11.35 13.81 15.16
CA GLY A 209 -12.81 13.90 15.01
C GLY A 209 -13.55 12.80 15.76
N ILE A 210 -12.99 11.59 15.83
CA ILE A 210 -13.55 10.48 16.64
C ILE A 210 -13.45 10.80 18.13
N PHE A 211 -12.31 11.30 18.60
CA PHE A 211 -12.08 11.57 20.03
C PHE A 211 -12.82 12.80 20.56
N THR A 212 -13.14 13.76 19.68
CA THR A 212 -13.82 15.01 20.09
C THR A 212 -15.34 14.93 19.97
N ASN A 213 -15.88 13.96 19.24
CA ASN A 213 -17.32 13.79 19.09
C ASN A 213 -17.85 12.70 20.04
N PRO A 214 -18.66 13.05 21.06
CA PRO A 214 -19.17 12.08 22.04
C PRO A 214 -20.14 11.04 21.44
N ALA A 215 -20.65 11.26 20.22
CA ALA A 215 -21.47 10.28 19.51
C ALA A 215 -20.65 9.09 18.96
N TYR A 216 -19.33 9.19 18.87
CA TYR A 216 -18.47 8.15 18.33
C TYR A 216 -17.73 7.44 19.44
N THR A 217 -17.89 6.12 19.51
CA THR A 217 -17.21 5.28 20.50
C THR A 217 -16.55 4.11 19.79
N ILE A 218 -15.23 4.01 19.92
CA ILE A 218 -14.49 2.84 19.41
C ILE A 218 -14.81 1.65 20.32
N PRO A 219 -15.43 0.56 19.80
CA PRO A 219 -15.76 -0.63 20.57
C PRO A 219 -14.48 -1.29 21.09
N GLU A 220 -14.55 -1.81 22.32
CA GLU A 220 -13.41 -2.47 22.95
C GLU A 220 -13.28 -3.93 22.52
N ILE A 221 -12.05 -4.40 22.35
CA ILE A 221 -11.76 -5.77 21.90
C ILE A 221 -12.34 -6.80 22.88
N TRP A 222 -12.15 -6.64 24.19
CA TRP A 222 -12.59 -7.63 25.18
C TRP A 222 -14.10 -7.83 25.25
N ALA A 223 -14.89 -6.81 24.92
CA ALA A 223 -16.35 -6.90 24.86
C ALA A 223 -16.86 -7.37 23.49
N ASN A 224 -15.99 -7.35 22.47
CA ASN A 224 -16.33 -7.62 21.08
C ASN A 224 -15.33 -8.60 20.43
N PHE A 225 -14.78 -9.54 21.23
CA PHE A 225 -13.80 -10.52 20.77
C PHE A 225 -14.52 -11.67 20.06
N GLY A 226 -15.05 -11.38 18.88
CA GLY A 226 -15.85 -12.31 18.09
C GLY A 226 -16.00 -11.84 16.65
N ASN A 227 -16.75 -12.62 15.87
CA ASN A 227 -16.99 -12.30 14.47
C ASN A 227 -18.17 -11.33 14.34
N MET A 228 -17.89 -10.04 14.12
CA MET A 228 -18.92 -9.02 13.91
C MET A 228 -19.30 -8.82 12.43
N HIS A 229 -18.72 -9.60 11.50
CA HIS A 229 -19.03 -9.47 10.08
C HIS A 229 -20.51 -9.83 9.83
N PRO A 230 -21.28 -8.98 9.10
CA PRO A 230 -22.71 -9.20 8.86
C PRO A 230 -23.02 -10.56 8.23
N SER A 231 -22.21 -10.98 7.25
CA SER A 231 -22.34 -12.31 6.61
C SER A 231 -21.64 -13.45 7.36
N GLY A 232 -21.03 -13.20 8.53
CA GLY A 232 -20.34 -14.22 9.32
C GLY A 232 -19.13 -14.88 8.64
N THR A 233 -18.48 -14.21 7.69
CA THR A 233 -17.32 -14.74 6.97
C THR A 233 -16.14 -15.00 7.92
N PRO A 234 -15.31 -16.04 7.69
CA PRO A 234 -14.20 -16.38 8.57
C PRO A 234 -13.23 -15.20 8.77
N ILE A 235 -12.86 -14.89 10.01
CA ILE A 235 -11.94 -13.78 10.34
C ILE A 235 -10.59 -14.01 9.67
N TRP A 236 -9.97 -15.17 9.92
CA TRP A 236 -8.61 -15.46 9.50
C TRP A 236 -8.39 -15.28 8.00
N SER A 237 -9.00 -16.13 7.18
CA SER A 237 -8.74 -16.17 5.74
C SER A 237 -9.09 -14.86 5.03
N PHE A 238 -10.07 -14.11 5.53
CA PHE A 238 -10.45 -12.84 4.93
C PHE A 238 -9.58 -11.67 5.42
N MET A 239 -9.10 -11.65 6.67
CA MET A 239 -8.21 -10.58 7.14
C MET A 239 -6.93 -10.46 6.30
N PHE A 240 -6.32 -11.58 5.91
CA PHE A 240 -5.12 -11.60 5.05
C PHE A 240 -5.33 -10.91 3.71
N ILE A 241 -6.48 -11.11 3.09
CA ILE A 241 -6.78 -10.53 1.77
C ILE A 241 -7.36 -9.13 1.90
N THR A 242 -8.19 -8.87 2.91
CA THR A 242 -8.90 -7.61 3.07
C THR A 242 -8.00 -6.50 3.61
N VAL A 243 -7.20 -6.80 4.63
CA VAL A 243 -6.32 -5.83 5.31
C VAL A 243 -4.87 -6.11 4.94
N ALA A 244 -4.63 -6.25 3.63
CA ALA A 244 -3.32 -6.52 3.06
C ALA A 244 -2.34 -5.36 3.33
N CYS A 245 -2.54 -4.20 2.71
CA CYS A 245 -1.57 -3.09 2.78
C CYS A 245 -1.36 -2.50 4.18
N GLY A 246 -2.31 -2.69 5.12
CA GLY A 246 -2.13 -2.30 6.52
C GLY A 246 -1.31 -3.27 7.38
N ALA A 247 -1.16 -4.54 6.96
CA ALA A 247 -0.47 -5.58 7.72
C ALA A 247 0.79 -6.08 7.03
N ILE A 248 0.71 -6.42 5.73
CA ILE A 248 1.82 -6.86 4.89
C ILE A 248 1.42 -6.84 3.40
N SER A 249 2.32 -6.40 2.53
CA SER A 249 1.98 -6.13 1.13
C SER A 249 3.11 -6.44 0.16
N GLY A 250 2.87 -7.37 -0.77
CA GLY A 250 3.83 -7.69 -1.81
C GLY A 250 4.12 -6.53 -2.76
N PHE A 251 3.15 -5.61 -2.95
CA PHE A 251 3.31 -4.40 -3.73
C PHE A 251 4.43 -3.52 -3.14
N HIS A 252 4.57 -3.44 -1.81
CA HIS A 252 5.62 -2.64 -1.18
C HIS A 252 7.01 -3.15 -1.57
N SER A 253 7.17 -4.46 -1.76
CA SER A 253 8.43 -5.05 -2.22
C SER A 253 8.79 -4.65 -3.66
N THR A 254 7.80 -4.28 -4.47
CA THR A 254 8.02 -3.77 -5.83
C THR A 254 8.42 -2.30 -5.84
N GLN A 255 8.05 -1.55 -4.79
CA GLN A 255 8.33 -0.12 -4.65
C GLN A 255 9.61 0.17 -3.88
N SER A 256 9.91 -0.64 -2.86
CA SER A 256 11.09 -0.47 -2.00
C SER A 256 12.43 -0.42 -2.75
N PRO A 257 12.66 -1.17 -3.86
CA PRO A 257 13.85 -1.04 -4.69
C PRO A 257 14.08 0.38 -5.22
N LEU A 258 13.01 1.13 -5.55
CA LEU A 258 13.14 2.51 -6.02
C LEU A 258 13.75 3.42 -4.94
N MET A 259 13.41 3.18 -3.67
CA MET A 259 13.97 3.96 -2.55
C MET A 259 15.35 3.47 -2.14
N ALA A 260 15.64 2.17 -2.26
CA ALA A 260 16.97 1.62 -2.05
C ALA A 260 18.01 2.35 -2.91
N ARG A 261 17.73 2.50 -4.22
CA ARG A 261 18.60 3.21 -5.18
C ARG A 261 18.90 4.67 -4.83
N CYS A 262 18.20 5.25 -3.86
CA CYS A 262 18.33 6.64 -3.44
C CYS A 262 18.90 6.81 -2.02
N MET A 263 19.23 5.71 -1.32
CA MET A 263 19.78 5.75 0.04
C MET A 263 21.27 6.09 0.05
N LYS A 264 21.69 7.00 0.94
CA LYS A 264 23.09 7.36 1.15
C LYS A 264 23.85 6.33 1.98
N SER A 265 23.15 5.63 2.88
CA SER A 265 23.73 4.66 3.81
C SER A 265 22.71 3.59 4.13
N GLU A 266 23.18 2.33 4.23
CA GLU A 266 22.35 1.20 4.69
C GLU A 266 21.68 1.49 6.05
N LYS A 267 22.31 2.28 6.92
CA LYS A 267 21.79 2.65 8.24
C LYS A 267 20.49 3.45 8.19
N GLN A 268 20.13 4.00 7.02
CA GLN A 268 18.85 4.71 6.83
C GLN A 268 17.67 3.73 6.67
N GLY A 269 17.93 2.45 6.39
CA GLY A 269 16.91 1.46 6.04
C GLY A 269 15.85 1.23 7.11
N HIS A 270 16.24 1.27 8.40
CA HIS A 270 15.29 1.11 9.52
C HIS A 270 14.23 2.20 9.52
N PHE A 271 14.63 3.45 9.29
CA PHE A 271 13.70 4.57 9.22
C PHE A 271 12.90 4.57 7.91
N VAL A 272 13.57 4.34 6.76
CA VAL A 272 12.93 4.44 5.43
C VAL A 272 11.93 3.31 5.19
N PHE A 273 12.26 2.06 5.48
CA PHE A 273 11.40 0.93 5.15
C PHE A 273 10.52 0.50 6.32
N TYR A 274 11.13 0.08 7.44
CA TYR A 274 10.37 -0.39 8.61
C TYR A 274 9.52 0.76 9.20
N GLY A 275 10.10 1.96 9.31
CA GLY A 275 9.40 3.15 9.78
C GLY A 275 8.21 3.55 8.90
N ALA A 276 8.35 3.51 7.57
CA ALA A 276 7.25 3.82 6.66
C ALA A 276 6.10 2.82 6.81
N MET A 277 6.41 1.52 6.91
CA MET A 277 5.39 0.49 7.13
C MET A 277 4.67 0.64 8.47
N VAL A 278 5.38 1.01 9.55
CA VAL A 278 4.72 1.31 10.83
C VAL A 278 3.81 2.54 10.72
N CYS A 279 4.24 3.59 10.00
CA CYS A 279 3.41 4.77 9.77
C CYS A 279 2.14 4.43 8.96
N GLU A 280 2.23 3.59 7.93
CA GLU A 280 1.07 3.05 7.22
C GLU A 280 0.17 2.21 8.14
N GLY A 281 0.74 1.36 8.99
CA GLY A 281 0.00 0.59 9.99
C GLY A 281 -0.78 1.49 10.96
N VAL A 282 -0.22 2.63 11.37
CA VAL A 282 -0.93 3.63 12.18
C VAL A 282 -2.10 4.25 11.41
N ILE A 283 -1.89 4.60 10.14
CA ILE A 283 -2.96 5.12 9.27
C ILE A 283 -4.07 4.06 9.15
N ALA A 284 -3.73 2.80 8.88
CA ALA A 284 -4.69 1.71 8.80
C ALA A 284 -5.44 1.49 10.11
N LEU A 285 -4.75 1.55 11.25
CA LEU A 285 -5.38 1.40 12.56
C LEU A 285 -6.41 2.51 12.81
N ILE A 286 -6.12 3.75 12.43
CA ILE A 286 -7.04 4.89 12.55
C ILE A 286 -8.27 4.69 11.65
N TRP A 287 -8.09 4.28 10.40
CA TRP A 287 -9.20 4.06 9.48
C TRP A 287 -10.07 2.87 9.88
N ALA A 288 -9.46 1.81 10.41
CA ALA A 288 -10.21 0.71 11.03
C ALA A 288 -11.01 1.20 12.25
N ALA A 289 -10.43 2.07 13.08
CA ALA A 289 -11.12 2.66 14.22
C ALA A 289 -12.31 3.53 13.78
N ALA A 290 -12.16 4.29 12.69
CA ALA A 290 -13.25 5.04 12.09
C ALA A 290 -14.39 4.12 11.64
N GLY A 291 -14.06 3.03 10.92
CA GLY A 291 -15.05 2.02 10.53
C GLY A 291 -15.77 1.38 11.72
N CYS A 292 -15.07 1.18 12.84
CA CYS A 292 -15.67 0.63 14.06
C CYS A 292 -16.53 1.64 14.85
N ALA A 293 -16.21 2.93 14.80
CA ALA A 293 -16.78 3.93 15.70
C ALA A 293 -17.94 4.75 15.11
N LEU A 294 -17.98 4.95 13.79
CA LEU A 294 -18.92 5.87 13.14
C LEU A 294 -20.26 5.24 12.75
N TYR A 295 -20.33 3.91 12.75
CA TYR A 295 -21.44 3.16 12.17
C TYR A 295 -22.19 2.35 13.20
N THR A 296 -23.47 2.12 12.93
CA THR A 296 -24.36 1.39 13.83
C THR A 296 -24.02 -0.10 13.87
N ILE A 297 -24.09 -0.66 15.07
CA ILE A 297 -23.98 -2.10 15.33
C ILE A 297 -25.40 -2.63 15.59
N THR A 298 -25.84 -3.59 14.79
CA THR A 298 -27.16 -4.24 14.91
C THR A 298 -26.94 -5.72 15.19
N ASP A 299 -27.55 -6.26 16.25
CA ASP A 299 -27.39 -7.66 16.66
C ASP A 299 -25.92 -8.12 16.80
N GLY A 300 -25.05 -7.21 17.29
CA GLY A 300 -23.62 -7.46 17.42
C GLY A 300 -22.85 -7.50 16.09
N LYS A 301 -23.45 -7.05 14.99
CA LYS A 301 -22.86 -7.02 13.64
C LYS A 301 -22.67 -5.59 13.14
N MET A 302 -21.62 -5.38 12.33
CA MET A 302 -21.26 -4.08 11.73
C MET A 302 -22.17 -3.69 10.55
N ALA A 303 -23.48 -3.67 10.76
CA ALA A 303 -24.49 -3.49 9.71
C ALA A 303 -24.39 -2.11 9.02
N GLY A 304 -24.27 -1.02 9.79
CA GLY A 304 -24.20 0.33 9.21
C GLY A 304 -22.95 0.55 8.34
N LEU A 305 -21.82 -0.07 8.70
CA LEU A 305 -20.59 0.00 7.89
C LEU A 305 -20.75 -0.79 6.59
N ALA A 306 -21.43 -1.95 6.65
CA ALA A 306 -21.70 -2.76 5.48
C ALA A 306 -22.57 -2.00 4.47
N GLU A 307 -23.58 -1.27 4.94
CA GLU A 307 -24.42 -0.41 4.11
C GLU A 307 -23.61 0.73 3.47
N ALA A 308 -22.77 1.40 4.25
CA ALA A 308 -21.90 2.46 3.74
C ALA A 308 -20.92 1.95 2.66
N LEU A 309 -20.33 0.76 2.87
CA LEU A 309 -19.43 0.13 1.89
C LEU A 309 -20.20 -0.38 0.65
N ALA A 310 -21.46 -0.78 0.79
CA ALA A 310 -22.32 -1.18 -0.33
C ALA A 310 -22.68 0.00 -1.25
N ALA A 311 -22.76 1.22 -0.71
CA ALA A 311 -22.91 2.46 -1.49
C ALA A 311 -21.67 2.81 -2.32
N GLY A 312 -20.55 2.13 -2.06
CA GLY A 312 -19.29 2.30 -2.78
C GLY A 312 -18.16 2.75 -1.86
N GLN A 313 -16.95 2.34 -2.21
CA GLN A 313 -15.74 2.56 -1.40
C GLN A 313 -15.45 4.04 -1.20
N SER A 314 -15.55 4.79 -2.29
CA SER A 314 -15.36 6.22 -2.31
C SER A 314 -16.43 6.95 -1.48
N ALA A 315 -17.65 6.44 -1.45
CA ALA A 315 -18.72 6.98 -0.62
C ALA A 315 -18.44 6.76 0.87
N ALA A 316 -17.96 5.58 1.27
CA ALA A 316 -17.58 5.31 2.65
C ALA A 316 -16.42 6.22 3.13
N ILE A 317 -15.39 6.42 2.30
CA ILE A 317 -14.28 7.32 2.62
C ILE A 317 -14.77 8.77 2.77
N TYR A 318 -15.61 9.22 1.83
CA TYR A 318 -16.21 10.55 1.90
C TYR A 318 -17.03 10.73 3.19
N ASP A 319 -17.86 9.75 3.53
CA ASP A 319 -18.72 9.76 4.71
C ASP A 319 -17.90 9.86 6.01
N VAL A 320 -16.82 9.08 6.14
CA VAL A 320 -15.90 9.17 7.29
C VAL A 320 -15.27 10.56 7.39
N CYS A 321 -14.75 11.10 6.29
CA CYS A 321 -14.13 12.43 6.29
C CYS A 321 -15.13 13.54 6.62
N ALA A 322 -16.36 13.44 6.11
CA ALA A 322 -17.43 14.39 6.38
C ALA A 322 -17.87 14.34 7.86
N LYS A 323 -18.05 13.15 8.42
CA LYS A 323 -18.47 12.94 9.82
C LYS A 323 -17.42 13.37 10.84
N THR A 324 -16.13 13.19 10.54
CA THR A 324 -15.04 13.49 11.48
C THR A 324 -14.51 14.91 11.39
N MET A 325 -14.40 15.48 10.18
CA MET A 325 -13.71 16.74 9.94
C MET A 325 -14.52 17.76 9.12
N GLY A 326 -15.76 17.43 8.71
CA GLY A 326 -16.60 18.31 7.91
C GLY A 326 -15.97 18.70 6.57
N GLY A 327 -16.18 19.96 6.15
CA GLY A 327 -15.67 20.47 4.87
C GLY A 327 -14.15 20.42 4.72
N VAL A 328 -13.40 20.59 5.81
CA VAL A 328 -11.92 20.48 5.81
C VAL A 328 -11.50 19.04 5.50
N GLY A 329 -12.17 18.06 6.10
CA GLY A 329 -11.93 16.64 5.83
C GLY A 329 -12.18 16.26 4.39
N ILE A 330 -13.25 16.81 3.80
CA ILE A 330 -13.60 16.61 2.39
C ILE A 330 -12.50 17.17 1.47
N ALA A 331 -11.98 18.36 1.76
CA ALA A 331 -10.86 18.93 1.00
C ALA A 331 -9.57 18.13 1.15
N LEU A 332 -9.27 17.64 2.35
CA LEU A 332 -8.13 16.76 2.60
C LEU A 332 -8.28 15.40 1.93
N ALA A 333 -9.50 14.85 1.86
CA ALA A 333 -9.78 13.61 1.13
C ALA A 333 -9.48 13.77 -0.38
N MET A 334 -9.75 14.95 -0.94
CA MET A 334 -9.40 15.28 -2.32
C MET A 334 -7.91 15.31 -2.58
N ILE A 335 -7.11 15.74 -1.61
CA ILE A 335 -5.66 15.84 -1.80
C ILE A 335 -5.00 14.51 -1.44
N GLY A 336 -5.31 13.96 -0.27
CA GLY A 336 -4.71 12.74 0.26
C GLY A 336 -5.25 11.46 -0.40
N VAL A 337 -6.55 11.29 -0.55
CA VAL A 337 -7.15 10.00 -0.97
C VAL A 337 -7.35 9.89 -2.49
N VAL A 338 -7.38 11.01 -3.21
CA VAL A 338 -7.37 10.98 -4.68
C VAL A 338 -5.94 10.96 -5.20
N ILE A 339 -5.10 11.92 -4.79
CA ILE A 339 -3.79 12.10 -5.41
C ILE A 339 -2.82 10.99 -5.00
N CYS A 340 -2.77 10.60 -3.72
CA CYS A 340 -1.81 9.57 -3.29
C CYS A 340 -1.98 8.25 -4.06
N PRO A 341 -3.19 7.66 -4.17
CA PRO A 341 -3.35 6.46 -4.98
C PRO A 341 -3.10 6.68 -6.46
N VAL A 342 -3.46 7.85 -7.02
CA VAL A 342 -3.11 8.17 -8.41
C VAL A 342 -1.58 8.13 -8.61
N THR A 343 -0.81 8.69 -7.68
CA THR A 343 0.65 8.62 -7.73
C THR A 343 1.18 7.18 -7.51
N SER A 344 0.67 6.43 -6.54
CA SER A 344 1.09 5.03 -6.39
C SER A 344 0.69 4.20 -7.63
N GLY A 345 -0.42 4.51 -8.29
CA GLY A 345 -0.85 3.88 -9.54
C GLY A 345 0.05 4.20 -10.74
N ASP A 346 0.55 5.45 -10.84
CA ASP A 346 1.56 5.81 -11.85
C ASP A 346 2.84 5.00 -11.67
N THR A 347 3.32 4.90 -10.43
CA THR A 347 4.51 4.11 -10.10
C THR A 347 4.28 2.62 -10.34
N ALA A 348 3.07 2.10 -10.14
CA ALA A 348 2.75 0.70 -10.43
C ALA A 348 2.86 0.38 -11.92
N PHE A 349 2.27 1.19 -12.80
CA PHE A 349 2.38 1.01 -14.25
C PHE A 349 3.82 1.21 -14.75
N ARG A 350 4.57 2.16 -14.18
CA ARG A 350 5.99 2.33 -14.47
C ARG A 350 6.79 1.09 -14.07
N SER A 351 6.61 0.59 -12.85
CA SER A 351 7.28 -0.62 -12.36
C SER A 351 6.90 -1.86 -13.16
N ALA A 352 5.65 -1.96 -13.65
CA ALA A 352 5.23 -3.07 -14.53
C ALA A 352 6.00 -3.05 -15.84
N ARG A 353 6.12 -1.86 -16.46
CA ARG A 353 6.91 -1.67 -17.67
C ARG A 353 8.38 -2.04 -17.44
N LEU A 354 8.98 -1.55 -16.36
CA LEU A 354 10.38 -1.83 -16.03
C LEU A 354 10.61 -3.32 -15.76
N THR A 355 9.70 -3.97 -15.04
CA THR A 355 9.76 -5.43 -14.80
C THR A 355 9.72 -6.22 -16.11
N LEU A 356 8.87 -5.82 -17.06
CA LEU A 356 8.83 -6.44 -18.40
C LEU A 356 10.07 -6.12 -19.22
N ALA A 357 10.60 -4.90 -19.13
CA ALA A 357 11.83 -4.49 -19.80
C ALA A 357 13.01 -5.34 -19.33
N ASP A 358 13.16 -5.52 -18.01
CA ASP A 358 14.17 -6.38 -17.40
C ASP A 358 14.01 -7.84 -17.84
N TRP A 359 12.77 -8.35 -17.84
CA TRP A 359 12.49 -9.73 -18.22
C TRP A 359 12.80 -10.00 -19.70
N LEU A 360 12.36 -9.11 -20.59
CA LEU A 360 12.55 -9.25 -22.03
C LEU A 360 13.90 -8.72 -22.52
N LYS A 361 14.72 -8.14 -21.61
CA LYS A 361 16.00 -7.49 -21.90
C LYS A 361 15.87 -6.40 -22.97
N ILE A 362 14.81 -5.59 -22.88
CA ILE A 362 14.53 -4.48 -23.80
C ILE A 362 15.05 -3.19 -23.18
N ASP A 363 15.98 -2.52 -23.84
CA ASP A 363 16.47 -1.20 -23.40
C ASP A 363 15.31 -0.19 -23.31
N GLN A 364 15.42 0.75 -22.37
CA GLN A 364 14.41 1.79 -22.17
C GLN A 364 14.92 3.18 -22.54
N ASP A 365 15.97 3.26 -23.35
CA ASP A 365 16.55 4.54 -23.78
C ASP A 365 15.70 5.18 -24.88
N SER A 366 15.18 4.35 -25.80
CA SER A 366 14.32 4.82 -26.89
C SER A 366 12.84 4.91 -26.48
N TYR A 367 12.19 6.01 -26.84
CA TYR A 367 10.73 6.19 -26.71
C TYR A 367 9.94 5.07 -27.40
N ALA A 368 10.43 4.51 -28.50
CA ALA A 368 9.76 3.42 -29.20
C ALA A 368 9.73 2.13 -28.37
N ASN A 369 10.82 1.81 -27.67
CA ASN A 369 10.89 0.64 -26.80
C ASN A 369 10.07 0.81 -25.53
N ARG A 370 10.02 2.04 -24.98
CA ARG A 370 9.09 2.40 -23.91
C ARG A 370 7.64 2.18 -24.35
N LEU A 371 7.29 2.61 -25.56
CA LEU A 371 5.92 2.53 -26.09
C LEU A 371 5.46 1.08 -26.31
N LYS A 372 6.32 0.21 -26.84
CA LYS A 372 6.04 -1.22 -27.06
C LYS A 372 5.58 -1.95 -25.79
N LEU A 373 6.10 -1.55 -24.63
CA LEU A 373 5.73 -2.14 -23.35
C LEU A 373 4.62 -1.36 -22.65
N CYS A 374 4.63 -0.03 -22.75
CA CYS A 374 3.66 0.84 -22.11
C CYS A 374 2.24 0.63 -22.65
N ILE A 375 2.05 0.55 -23.98
CA ILE A 375 0.72 0.38 -24.59
C ILE A 375 0.04 -0.92 -24.14
N PRO A 376 0.66 -2.11 -24.20
CA PRO A 376 0.02 -3.34 -23.74
C PRO A 376 -0.32 -3.31 -22.26
N VAL A 377 0.60 -2.86 -21.41
CA VAL A 377 0.40 -2.84 -19.95
C VAL A 377 -0.75 -1.91 -19.57
N LEU A 378 -0.74 -0.66 -20.04
CA LEU A 378 -1.85 0.27 -19.81
C LEU A 378 -3.12 -0.15 -20.54
N GLY A 379 -3.02 -0.82 -21.69
CA GLY A 379 -4.17 -1.35 -22.42
C GLY A 379 -4.94 -2.39 -21.62
N VAL A 380 -4.24 -3.33 -20.98
CA VAL A 380 -4.87 -4.30 -20.05
C VAL A 380 -5.48 -3.56 -18.86
N GLY A 381 -4.75 -2.62 -18.26
CA GLY A 381 -5.24 -1.83 -17.13
C GLY A 381 -6.49 -1.01 -17.46
N ALA A 382 -6.52 -0.41 -18.66
CA ALA A 382 -7.64 0.36 -19.19
C ALA A 382 -8.83 -0.55 -19.51
N PHE A 383 -8.61 -1.73 -20.09
CA PHE A 383 -9.68 -2.71 -20.32
C PHE A 383 -10.38 -3.10 -19.01
N LEU A 384 -9.60 -3.41 -17.97
CA LEU A 384 -10.14 -3.75 -16.66
C LEU A 384 -10.86 -2.55 -16.01
N GLY A 385 -10.26 -1.36 -16.07
CA GLY A 385 -10.82 -0.14 -15.48
C GLY A 385 -12.10 0.31 -16.18
N ILE A 386 -12.11 0.35 -17.51
CA ILE A 386 -13.28 0.73 -18.32
C ILE A 386 -14.36 -0.34 -18.18
N GLY A 387 -13.98 -1.63 -18.22
CA GLY A 387 -14.90 -2.73 -17.96
C GLY A 387 -15.58 -2.59 -16.59
N ASN A 388 -14.85 -2.12 -15.57
CA ASN A 388 -15.45 -1.80 -14.28
C ASN A 388 -16.34 -0.56 -14.31
N ALA A 389 -15.87 0.55 -14.89
CA ALA A 389 -16.63 1.80 -14.96
C ALA A 389 -17.94 1.67 -15.74
N LEU A 390 -17.99 0.75 -16.72
CA LEU A 390 -19.17 0.40 -17.50
C LEU A 390 -20.04 -0.70 -16.87
N GLY A 391 -19.62 -1.28 -15.74
CA GLY A 391 -20.36 -2.30 -15.00
C GLY A 391 -20.20 -3.74 -15.52
N PHE A 392 -19.36 -3.98 -16.53
CA PHE A 392 -19.07 -5.33 -17.05
C PHE A 392 -18.19 -6.15 -16.10
N ILE A 393 -17.35 -5.51 -15.30
CA ILE A 393 -16.43 -6.16 -14.36
C ILE A 393 -16.70 -5.65 -12.95
N ASN A 394 -17.01 -6.53 -12.01
CA ASN A 394 -17.24 -6.13 -10.62
C ASN A 394 -15.93 -5.72 -9.92
N TYR A 395 -15.93 -4.56 -9.27
CA TYR A 395 -14.76 -4.04 -8.56
C TYR A 395 -14.24 -5.03 -7.52
N THR A 396 -15.14 -5.67 -6.77
CA THR A 396 -14.80 -6.63 -5.73
C THR A 396 -14.00 -7.81 -6.28
N VAL A 397 -14.26 -8.20 -7.53
CA VAL A 397 -13.48 -9.25 -8.21
C VAL A 397 -12.06 -8.76 -8.49
N ILE A 398 -11.91 -7.54 -9.05
CA ILE A 398 -10.59 -6.93 -9.30
C ILE A 398 -9.81 -6.81 -7.98
N TRP A 399 -10.44 -6.27 -6.93
CA TRP A 399 -9.84 -6.12 -5.61
C TRP A 399 -9.41 -7.46 -5.00
N ARG A 400 -10.21 -8.51 -5.16
CA ARG A 400 -9.87 -9.84 -4.65
C ARG A 400 -8.65 -10.44 -5.33
N TYR A 401 -8.58 -10.35 -6.66
CA TYR A 401 -7.40 -10.84 -7.39
C TYR A 401 -6.16 -10.00 -7.12
N PHE A 402 -6.30 -8.67 -7.04
CA PHE A 402 -5.27 -7.78 -6.53
C PHE A 402 -4.76 -8.23 -5.17
N SER A 403 -5.66 -8.44 -4.21
CA SER A 403 -5.29 -8.79 -2.84
C SER A 403 -4.59 -10.15 -2.76
N TRP A 404 -5.06 -11.13 -3.52
CA TRP A 404 -4.46 -12.45 -3.58
C TRP A 404 -3.07 -12.45 -4.20
N THR A 405 -2.87 -11.77 -5.34
CA THR A 405 -1.53 -11.64 -5.92
C THR A 405 -0.61 -10.90 -4.96
N ASN A 406 -1.11 -9.84 -4.32
CA ASN A 406 -0.36 -9.05 -3.35
C ASN A 406 0.17 -9.90 -2.18
N GLN A 407 -0.67 -10.73 -1.57
CA GLN A 407 -0.26 -11.63 -0.49
C GLN A 407 0.70 -12.71 -0.98
N THR A 408 0.48 -13.23 -2.20
CA THR A 408 1.37 -14.24 -2.79
C THR A 408 2.79 -13.70 -2.97
N LEU A 409 2.95 -12.48 -3.48
CA LEU A 409 4.28 -11.86 -3.59
C LEU A 409 4.93 -11.65 -2.22
N ALA A 410 4.17 -11.13 -1.24
CA ALA A 410 4.71 -10.90 0.10
C ALA A 410 5.26 -12.20 0.72
N MET A 411 4.52 -13.30 0.58
CA MET A 411 4.95 -14.62 1.02
C MET A 411 6.26 -15.05 0.35
N ILE A 412 6.36 -14.93 -0.98
CA ILE A 412 7.59 -15.32 -1.71
C ILE A 412 8.79 -14.47 -1.28
N VAL A 413 8.59 -13.16 -1.08
CA VAL A 413 9.65 -12.24 -0.64
C VAL A 413 10.12 -12.57 0.77
N LEU A 414 9.22 -12.92 1.70
CA LEU A 414 9.60 -13.39 3.03
C LEU A 414 10.40 -14.70 2.98
N TRP A 415 10.06 -15.63 2.09
CA TRP A 415 10.87 -16.84 1.86
C TRP A 415 12.24 -16.49 1.26
N ALA A 416 12.32 -15.54 0.33
CA ALA A 416 13.59 -15.06 -0.22
C ALA A 416 14.46 -14.43 0.87
N ALA A 417 13.87 -13.60 1.74
CA ALA A 417 14.54 -13.00 2.89
C ALA A 417 15.02 -14.05 3.91
N SER A 418 14.23 -15.11 4.11
CA SER A 418 14.62 -16.24 4.96
C SER A 418 15.84 -16.97 4.40
N MET A 419 15.87 -17.22 3.09
CA MET A 419 17.01 -17.82 2.43
C MET A 419 18.24 -16.92 2.41
N TYR A 420 18.05 -15.60 2.28
CA TYR A 420 19.13 -14.63 2.45
C TYR A 420 19.76 -14.74 3.85
N LEU A 421 18.94 -14.64 4.90
CA LEU A 421 19.42 -14.74 6.28
C LEU A 421 20.08 -16.09 6.59
N PHE A 422 19.54 -17.18 6.03
CA PHE A 422 20.14 -18.51 6.16
C PHE A 422 21.54 -18.57 5.54
N LYS A 423 21.71 -18.04 4.31
CA LYS A 423 23.03 -17.98 3.64
C LYS A 423 24.02 -17.10 4.41
N GLU A 424 23.56 -16.01 4.99
CA GLU A 424 24.34 -15.11 5.83
C GLU A 424 24.57 -15.63 7.26
N LYS A 425 24.10 -16.84 7.59
CA LYS A 425 24.19 -17.47 8.92
C LYS A 425 23.61 -16.61 10.05
N LYS A 426 22.52 -15.90 9.75
CA LYS A 426 21.75 -15.04 10.66
C LYS A 426 20.43 -15.70 11.06
N ASN A 427 19.73 -15.09 12.02
CA ASN A 427 18.45 -15.60 12.51
C ASN A 427 17.34 -15.47 11.44
N TYR A 428 17.17 -16.50 10.62
CA TYR A 428 16.17 -16.55 9.55
C TYR A 428 14.73 -16.74 10.05
N TRP A 429 14.52 -17.09 11.33
CA TRP A 429 13.16 -17.30 11.88
C TRP A 429 12.33 -16.02 11.85
N ILE A 430 12.99 -14.86 11.92
CA ILE A 430 12.34 -13.55 11.89
C ILE A 430 11.52 -13.32 10.61
N THR A 431 11.93 -13.94 9.50
CA THR A 431 11.22 -13.90 8.21
C THR A 431 10.48 -15.22 7.90
N ALA A 432 10.98 -16.36 8.38
CA ALA A 432 10.39 -17.66 8.06
C ALA A 432 9.07 -17.92 8.79
N VAL A 433 8.92 -17.43 10.03
CA VAL A 433 7.66 -17.52 10.78
C VAL A 433 6.52 -16.80 10.06
N PRO A 434 6.63 -15.50 9.71
CA PRO A 434 5.58 -14.84 8.95
C PRO A 434 5.43 -15.43 7.54
N ALA A 435 6.50 -15.93 6.90
CA ALA A 435 6.38 -16.62 5.60
C ALA A 435 5.49 -17.87 5.69
N THR A 436 5.72 -18.70 6.70
CA THR A 436 4.94 -19.93 6.95
C THR A 436 3.48 -19.60 7.23
N PHE A 437 3.26 -18.58 8.04
CA PHE A 437 1.94 -18.08 8.40
C PHE A 437 1.13 -17.60 7.18
N MET A 438 1.79 -16.96 6.22
CA MET A 438 1.17 -16.54 4.95
C MET A 438 1.02 -17.67 3.92
N SER A 439 1.75 -18.77 4.10
CA SER A 439 1.68 -19.93 3.21
C SER A 439 0.53 -20.88 3.57
N ALA A 440 0.04 -20.80 4.81
CA ALA A 440 -1.08 -21.57 5.34
C ALA A 440 -2.41 -20.88 5.03
#